data_AF-A0A7C5IAJ6-F1
#
_entry.id   AF-A0A7C5IAJ6-F1
#
_cell.length_a   1.000
_cell.length_b   1.000
_cell.length_c   1.000
_cell.angle_alpha   90.00
_cell.angle_beta   90.00
_cell.angle_gamma   90.00
#
_symmetry.space_group_name_H-M   'P 1'
#
loop_
_entity.id
_entity.type
_entity.pdbx_description
1 polymer ?
#
loop_
_entity_poly.entity_id
_entity_poly.type
_entity_poly.pdbx_seq_one_letter_code
_entity_poly.pdbx_strand_id
1 'polypeptide(L)'
;MKRAAILTMAFWAGCVTTGTVEQRGAQVDKLLAEQFEPMYNCTPVELAQAEAYMAYARHESSEGRPHTAESYLVKAEENARLAFERSRDRGCLGDRDGDGI
;
A
#
# COMPACT_ATOMS: atom_id res chain seq x y z
N MET A 1 -12.05 -44.90 -34.98
CA MET A 1 -10.95 -44.33 -34.17
C MET A 1 -10.60 -42.96 -34.71
N LYS A 2 -10.99 -41.85 -34.07
CA LYS A 2 -10.44 -40.51 -34.38
C LYS A 2 -10.80 -39.50 -33.29
N ARG A 3 -9.75 -39.11 -32.57
CA ARG A 3 -9.46 -37.76 -32.04
C ARG A 3 -10.38 -37.26 -30.90
N ALA A 4 -10.08 -37.71 -29.69
CA ALA A 4 -10.35 -36.95 -28.47
C ALA A 4 -9.32 -35.80 -28.41
N ALA A 5 -9.71 -34.59 -28.80
CA ALA A 5 -8.92 -33.39 -28.63
C ALA A 5 -9.03 -32.95 -27.16
N ILE A 6 -7.91 -33.04 -26.46
CA ILE A 6 -7.77 -32.70 -25.05
C ILE A 6 -7.96 -31.18 -24.89
N LEU A 7 -9.03 -30.80 -24.19
CA LEU A 7 -9.21 -29.48 -23.60
C LEU A 7 -8.05 -29.24 -22.62
N THR A 8 -7.04 -28.47 -23.05
CA THR A 8 -6.01 -27.94 -22.16
C THR A 8 -6.20 -26.43 -22.10
N MET A 9 -7.30 -26.01 -21.47
CA MET A 9 -7.64 -24.60 -21.35
C MET A 9 -6.95 -24.02 -20.10
N ALA A 10 -5.84 -23.34 -20.38
CA ALA A 10 -5.08 -22.41 -19.57
C ALA A 10 -5.72 -21.97 -18.23
N PHE A 11 -5.28 -22.61 -17.14
CA PHE A 11 -5.38 -22.08 -15.79
C PHE A 11 -4.17 -21.16 -15.53
N TRP A 12 -4.14 -20.00 -16.19
CA TRP A 12 -3.28 -18.87 -15.79
C TRP A 12 -4.13 -17.90 -14.96
N ALA A 13 -4.62 -18.36 -13.82
CA ALA A 13 -5.07 -17.43 -12.78
C ALA A 13 -3.81 -16.74 -12.25
N GLY A 14 -3.72 -15.43 -12.46
CA GLY A 14 -2.54 -14.64 -12.12
C GLY A 14 -2.08 -14.91 -10.69
N CYS A 15 -0.92 -15.55 -10.55
CA CYS A 15 -0.22 -15.64 -9.29
C CYS A 15 0.24 -14.22 -8.93
N VAL A 16 -0.58 -13.48 -8.20
CA VAL A 16 -0.06 -12.41 -7.34
C VAL A 16 0.89 -13.13 -6.40
N THR A 17 2.19 -12.92 -6.59
CA THR A 17 3.24 -13.59 -5.83
C THR A 17 3.64 -12.70 -4.65
N THR A 18 4.16 -13.31 -3.59
CA THR A 18 4.73 -12.60 -2.43
C THR A 18 5.70 -11.48 -2.84
N GLY A 19 6.45 -11.67 -3.94
CA GLY A 19 7.35 -10.66 -4.49
C GLY A 19 6.67 -9.35 -4.90
N THR A 20 5.40 -9.38 -5.34
CA THR A 20 4.64 -8.17 -5.65
C THR A 20 4.36 -7.34 -4.41
N VAL A 21 3.97 -7.99 -3.31
CA VAL A 21 3.69 -7.32 -2.02
C VAL A 21 4.97 -6.74 -1.44
N GLU A 22 6.10 -7.46 -1.54
CA GLU A 22 7.40 -6.93 -1.12
C GLU A 22 7.84 -5.72 -1.95
N GLN A 23 7.79 -5.81 -3.29
CA GLN A 23 8.28 -4.75 -4.17
C GLN A 23 7.46 -3.46 -4.04
N ARG A 24 6.13 -3.56 -4.04
CA ARG A 24 5.24 -2.40 -3.90
C ARG A 24 5.21 -1.91 -2.47
N GLY A 25 5.19 -2.83 -1.51
CA GLY A 25 5.26 -2.52 -0.08
C GLY A 25 6.49 -1.68 0.27
N ALA A 26 7.66 -2.02 -0.27
CA ALA A 26 8.89 -1.27 -0.04
C ALA A 26 8.81 0.20 -0.50
N GLN A 27 8.03 0.49 -1.56
CA GLN A 27 7.81 1.87 -2.01
C GLN A 27 6.92 2.64 -1.04
N VAL A 28 5.88 1.97 -0.51
CA VAL A 28 5.02 2.55 0.53
C VAL A 28 5.83 2.82 1.79
N ASP A 29 6.60 1.84 2.28
CA ASP A 29 7.43 2.01 3.49
C ASP A 29 8.42 3.17 3.34
N LYS A 30 9.05 3.27 2.16
CA LYS A 30 9.98 4.36 1.88
C LYS A 30 9.29 5.72 1.97
N LEU A 31 8.11 5.86 1.37
CA LEU A 31 7.34 7.10 1.43
C LEU A 31 6.95 7.45 2.87
N LEU A 32 6.42 6.47 3.63
CA LEU A 32 6.01 6.68 5.02
C LEU A 32 7.20 7.06 5.91
N ALA A 33 8.36 6.43 5.71
CA ALA A 33 9.57 6.72 6.46
C ALA A 33 10.16 8.10 6.12
N GLU A 34 10.24 8.45 4.83
CA GLU A 34 10.80 9.73 4.38
C GLU A 34 9.92 10.93 4.75
N GLN A 35 8.61 10.72 4.89
CA GLN A 35 7.62 11.79 5.13
C GLN A 35 6.90 11.61 6.47
N PHE A 36 7.50 10.85 7.39
CA PHE A 36 6.87 10.50 8.67
C PHE A 36 6.45 11.74 9.45
N GLU A 37 7.36 12.70 9.66
CA GLU A 37 7.09 13.89 10.46
C GLU A 37 5.89 14.72 9.98
N PRO A 38 5.81 15.17 8.72
CA PRO A 38 4.64 15.93 8.26
C PRO A 38 3.36 15.09 8.34
N MET A 39 3.40 13.80 7.97
CA MET A 39 2.23 12.92 8.04
C MET A 39 1.76 12.69 9.48
N TYR A 40 2.67 12.49 10.41
CA TYR A 40 2.37 12.26 11.82
C TYR A 40 1.71 13.49 12.44
N ASN A 41 2.20 14.68 12.09
CA ASN A 41 1.68 15.94 12.61
C ASN A 41 0.32 16.31 11.98
N CYS A 42 0.13 16.03 10.69
CA CYS A 42 -0.99 16.58 9.92
C CYS A 42 -2.07 15.58 9.53
N THR A 43 -1.69 14.31 9.33
CA THR A 43 -2.55 13.25 8.82
C THR A 43 -2.32 11.94 9.58
N PRO A 44 -2.37 11.95 10.93
CA PRO A 44 -1.99 10.79 11.73
C PRO A 44 -2.92 9.58 11.50
N VAL A 45 -4.18 9.83 11.17
CA VAL A 45 -5.17 8.77 10.92
C VAL A 45 -4.82 8.01 9.64
N GLU A 46 -4.60 8.71 8.53
CA GLU A 46 -4.24 8.10 7.26
C GLU A 46 -2.88 7.41 7.32
N LEU A 47 -1.90 7.99 8.02
CA LEU A 47 -0.61 7.37 8.28
C LEU A 47 -0.77 6.02 9.00
N ALA A 48 -1.49 6.01 10.13
CA ALA A 48 -1.72 4.79 10.90
C ALA A 48 -2.52 3.74 10.10
N GLN A 49 -3.47 4.17 9.28
CA GLN A 49 -4.21 3.27 8.38
C GLN A 49 -3.28 2.65 7.32
N ALA A 50 -2.39 3.44 6.72
CA ALA A 50 -1.43 2.93 5.74
C ALA A 50 -0.51 1.87 6.35
N GLU A 51 0.04 2.13 7.53
CA GLU A 51 0.89 1.18 8.27
C GLU A 51 0.14 -0.11 8.64
N ALA A 52 -1.08 0.02 9.15
CA ALA A 52 -1.91 -1.12 9.51
C ALA A 52 -2.24 -1.99 8.28
N TYR A 53 -2.63 -1.38 7.17
CA TYR A 53 -2.90 -2.11 5.93
C TYR A 53 -1.65 -2.76 5.34
N MET A 54 -0.47 -2.13 5.44
CA MET A 54 0.79 -2.76 5.08
C MET A 54 1.08 -4.00 5.92
N ALA A 55 0.84 -3.94 7.23
CA ALA A 55 1.00 -5.08 8.12
C ALA A 55 0.04 -6.23 7.74
N TYR A 56 -1.24 -5.92 7.45
CA TYR A 56 -2.19 -6.92 6.98
C TYR A 56 -1.81 -7.50 5.62
N ALA A 57 -1.37 -6.68 4.67
CA ALA A 57 -0.95 -7.15 3.35
C ALA A 57 0.20 -8.17 3.45
N ARG A 58 1.20 -7.89 4.29
CA ARG A 58 2.31 -8.82 4.55
C ARG A 58 1.85 -10.10 5.24
N HIS A 59 0.99 -9.98 6.24
CA HIS A 59 0.44 -11.15 6.93
C HIS A 59 -0.31 -12.07 5.97
N GLU A 60 -1.26 -11.54 5.21
CA GLU A 60 -2.03 -12.32 4.23
C GLU A 60 -1.13 -12.91 3.14
N SER A 61 -0.09 -12.19 2.72
CA SER A 61 0.89 -12.71 1.77
C SER A 61 1.67 -13.89 2.36
N SER A 62 2.09 -13.81 3.63
CA SER A 62 2.80 -14.90 4.31
C SER A 62 1.91 -16.13 4.52
N GLU A 63 0.60 -15.94 4.62
CA GLU A 63 -0.40 -17.00 4.71
C GLU A 63 -0.79 -17.60 3.35
N GLY A 64 -0.17 -17.16 2.25
CA GLY A 64 -0.48 -17.63 0.90
C GLY A 64 -1.86 -17.19 0.40
N ARG A 65 -2.35 -16.02 0.86
CA ARG A 65 -3.66 -15.44 0.48
C ARG A 65 -3.46 -14.21 -0.42
N PRO A 66 -3.01 -14.38 -1.67
CA PRO A 66 -2.48 -13.28 -2.46
C PRO A 66 -3.54 -12.26 -2.91
N HIS A 67 -4.79 -12.69 -3.13
CA HIS A 67 -5.89 -11.77 -3.46
C HIS A 67 -6.25 -10.85 -2.27
N THR A 68 -6.25 -11.40 -1.05
CA THR A 68 -6.48 -10.61 0.16
C THR A 68 -5.31 -9.68 0.43
N ALA A 69 -4.09 -10.17 0.27
CA ALA A 69 -2.87 -9.38 0.41
C ALA A 69 -2.86 -8.17 -0.55
N GLU A 70 -3.21 -8.39 -1.82
CA GLU A 70 -3.35 -7.32 -2.81
C GLU A 70 -4.41 -6.30 -2.41
N SER A 71 -5.57 -6.74 -1.89
CA SER A 71 -6.62 -5.82 -1.45
C SER A 71 -6.15 -4.91 -0.32
N TYR A 72 -5.37 -5.43 0.64
CA TYR A 72 -4.80 -4.60 1.71
C TYR A 72 -3.66 -3.72 1.21
N LEU A 73 -2.82 -4.20 0.28
CA LEU A 73 -1.77 -3.40 -0.33
C LEU A 73 -2.34 -2.16 -1.03
N VAL A 74 -3.42 -2.32 -1.81
CA VAL A 74 -4.10 -1.19 -2.47
C VAL A 74 -4.62 -0.18 -1.46
N LYS A 75 -5.21 -0.64 -0.33
CA LYS A 75 -5.64 0.26 0.74
C LYS A 75 -4.47 0.98 1.41
N ALA A 76 -3.34 0.30 1.59
CA ALA A 76 -2.14 0.90 2.14
C ALA A 76 -1.61 2.02 1.22
N GLU A 77 -1.52 1.75 -0.08
CA GLU A 77 -1.10 2.73 -1.11
C GLU A 77 -2.04 3.94 -1.14
N GLU A 78 -3.36 3.71 -1.09
CA GLU A 78 -4.35 4.79 -1.07
C GLU A 78 -4.19 5.68 0.16
N ASN A 79 -4.05 5.09 1.35
CA ASN A 79 -3.90 5.85 2.59
C ASN A 79 -2.54 6.55 2.69
N ALA A 80 -1.46 5.92 2.23
CA ALA A 80 -0.15 6.55 2.16
C ALA A 80 -0.16 7.78 1.23
N ARG A 81 -0.86 7.69 0.09
CA ARG A 81 -1.06 8.82 -0.81
C ARG A 81 -1.87 9.93 -0.14
N LEU A 82 -2.99 9.60 0.49
CA LEU A 82 -3.83 10.59 1.18
C LEU A 82 -3.07 11.28 2.33
N ALA A 83 -2.32 10.52 3.13
CA ALA A 83 -1.46 11.05 4.17
C ALA A 83 -0.42 12.01 3.56
N PHE A 84 0.26 11.61 2.50
CA PHE A 84 1.25 12.45 1.84
C PHE A 84 0.65 13.75 1.29
N GLU A 85 -0.41 13.66 0.49
CA GLU A 85 -1.03 14.82 -0.16
C GLU A 85 -1.57 15.82 0.88
N ARG A 86 -2.29 15.33 1.90
CA ARG A 86 -2.92 16.19 2.91
C ARG A 86 -1.93 16.71 3.95
N SER A 87 -0.85 15.97 4.22
CA SER A 87 0.19 16.44 5.14
C SER A 87 0.92 17.68 4.64
N ARG A 88 0.79 17.99 3.34
CA ARG A 88 1.40 19.14 2.68
C ARG A 88 0.44 20.31 2.51
N ASP A 89 -0.79 20.18 3.00
CA ASP A 89 -1.76 21.25 2.91
C ASP A 89 -1.33 22.43 3.79
N ARG A 90 -1.46 23.65 3.26
CA ARG A 90 -0.98 24.88 3.93
C ARG A 90 -1.67 25.13 5.27
N GLY A 91 -2.87 24.58 5.46
CA GLY A 91 -3.60 24.66 6.72
C GLY A 91 -2.92 23.91 7.87
N CYS A 92 -2.13 22.88 7.58
CA CYS A 92 -1.41 22.14 8.61
C CYS A 92 0.07 22.55 8.76
N LEU A 93 0.76 22.80 7.64
CA LEU A 93 2.16 23.25 7.63
C LEU A 93 2.30 24.78 7.74
N GLY A 94 1.27 25.50 8.16
CA GLY A 94 1.35 26.95 8.37
C GLY A 94 2.45 27.34 9.36
N ASP A 95 2.88 28.60 9.30
CA ASP A 95 3.92 29.23 10.11
C ASP A 95 3.91 28.70 11.56
N ARG A 96 4.85 27.78 11.83
CA ARG A 96 4.85 26.95 13.04
C ARG A 96 5.61 27.62 14.18
N ASP A 97 6.49 28.57 13.87
CA ASP A 97 7.31 29.34 14.79
C ASP A 97 6.96 30.84 14.85
N GLY A 98 6.00 31.29 14.05
CA GLY A 98 5.44 32.65 14.10
C GLY A 98 6.31 33.69 13.41
N ASP A 99 7.19 33.29 12.48
CA ASP A 99 8.12 34.17 11.79
C ASP A 99 7.61 34.69 10.43
N GLY A 100 6.43 34.24 10.02
CA GLY A 100 5.76 34.62 8.79
C GLY A 100 6.22 33.87 7.53
N ILE A 101 6.98 32.76 7.65
CA ILE A 101 7.43 31.90 6.53
C ILE A 101 6.86 30.48 6.63
#